data_AF-A0A953PF39-F1
#
_entry.id   AF-A0A953PF39-F1
#
_cell.length_a   1.000
_cell.length_b   1.000
_cell.length_c   1.000
_cell.angle_alpha   90.00
_cell.angle_beta   90.00
_cell.angle_gamma   90.00
#
_symmetry.space_group_name_H-M   'P 1'
#
loop_
_entity.id
_entity.type
_entity.pdbx_description
1 polymer ?
#
loop_
_entity_poly.entity_id
_entity_poly.type
_entity_poly.pdbx_seq_one_letter_code
_entity_poly.pdbx_strand_id
1 'polypeptide(L)'
;MFKPQPVPKSPFVAFLLSLVFPGAGQIYCGKTSRGLWTLAIFLPALVITVYLTVQLGSPEGNEDTFFWGILLRITLFLYVFAFLDAFFTAREMTAGTDAFIAESPRVAAILNLLTRGFGYFYLGKRRLGFAVFFGLMFFQAPLVKTAAGGLVIEFTLAAMGAHAYSIARQTEKEILATVQLPAGPAPSTGFPRSIPIGLALVLAAGYLALLVLGLLLPDYSHVDQSTARVSRDSQGVTYQNPAYEVSLRVPASWTVTHDEPTYILLAVRSDRACSITLQPLAWSPLLGLASFKGQLSYQLSKTKDLTAEVLDEQPAVLSLLPARDIRVSVKQGTKRLIEHHVIARKGMTLYDLSTYELADDEGNVAEPPCSSDFRFIRENLVLPH
;
A
#
# COMPACT_ATOMS: atom_id res chain seq x y z
N MET A 1 41.03 -28.48 -21.15
CA MET A 1 40.71 -27.75 -19.90
C MET A 1 40.36 -26.32 -20.28
N PHE A 2 39.11 -25.89 -20.08
CA PHE A 2 38.69 -24.52 -20.40
C PHE A 2 39.27 -23.56 -19.36
N LYS A 3 40.02 -22.55 -19.80
CA LYS A 3 40.54 -21.47 -18.94
C LYS A 3 39.74 -20.21 -19.24
N PRO A 4 38.74 -19.84 -18.43
CA PRO A 4 38.03 -18.58 -18.63
C PRO A 4 39.00 -17.42 -18.46
N GLN A 5 38.90 -16.46 -19.37
CA GLN A 5 39.64 -15.22 -19.26
C GLN A 5 38.81 -14.24 -18.42
N PRO A 6 39.39 -13.64 -17.36
CA PRO A 6 38.71 -12.60 -16.61
C PRO A 6 38.40 -11.42 -17.54
N VAL A 7 37.17 -10.94 -17.51
CA VAL A 7 36.75 -9.77 -18.30
C VAL A 7 36.64 -8.60 -17.33
N PRO A 8 37.53 -7.60 -17.41
CA PRO A 8 37.48 -6.47 -16.49
C PRO A 8 36.18 -5.68 -16.70
N LYS A 9 35.34 -5.64 -15.67
CA LYS A 9 34.09 -4.88 -15.64
C LYS A 9 34.04 -4.06 -14.36
N SER A 10 33.68 -2.79 -14.45
CA SER A 10 33.56 -1.95 -13.25
C SER A 10 32.27 -2.31 -12.50
N PRO A 11 32.33 -2.82 -11.25
CA PRO A 11 31.13 -3.11 -10.47
C PRO A 11 30.34 -1.84 -10.12
N PHE A 12 31.05 -0.71 -9.98
CA PHE A 12 30.44 0.59 -9.72
C PHE A 12 29.55 1.03 -10.89
N VAL A 13 30.06 0.96 -12.11
CA VAL A 13 29.29 1.32 -13.32
C VAL A 13 28.09 0.38 -13.47
N ALA A 14 28.29 -0.93 -13.30
CA ALA A 14 27.19 -1.90 -13.36
C ALA A 14 26.09 -1.61 -12.32
N PHE A 15 26.48 -1.28 -11.09
CA PHE A 15 25.56 -0.88 -10.02
C PHE A 15 24.80 0.39 -10.38
N LEU A 16 25.47 1.48 -10.77
CA LEU A 16 24.81 2.75 -11.10
C LEU A 16 23.86 2.63 -12.28
N LEU A 17 24.26 1.92 -13.34
CA LEU A 17 23.39 1.69 -14.49
C LEU A 17 22.11 0.95 -14.09
N SER A 18 22.21 -0.10 -13.27
CA SER A 18 21.03 -0.81 -12.78
C SER A 18 20.22 -0.04 -11.72
N LEU A 19 20.84 0.89 -11.00
CA LEU A 19 20.15 1.76 -10.04
C LEU A 19 19.23 2.75 -10.76
N VAL A 20 19.67 3.29 -11.90
CA VAL A 20 18.87 4.20 -12.74
C VAL A 20 17.87 3.41 -13.60
N PHE A 21 18.32 2.33 -14.24
CA PHE A 21 17.51 1.48 -15.11
C PHE A 21 17.69 0.00 -14.77
N PRO A 22 16.77 -0.63 -14.02
CA PRO A 22 16.84 -2.04 -13.66
C PRO A 22 17.06 -2.96 -14.87
N GLY A 23 18.24 -3.61 -14.91
CA GLY A 23 18.67 -4.48 -16.01
C GLY A 23 19.79 -3.89 -16.87
N ALA A 24 19.98 -2.57 -16.91
CA ALA A 24 21.03 -1.94 -17.71
C ALA A 24 22.45 -2.34 -17.27
N GLY A 25 22.67 -2.52 -15.96
CA GLY A 25 23.94 -3.02 -15.45
C GLY A 25 24.26 -4.45 -15.90
N GLN A 26 23.24 -5.30 -16.06
CA GLN A 26 23.42 -6.65 -16.62
C GLN A 26 23.77 -6.62 -18.11
N ILE A 27 23.16 -5.71 -18.87
CA ILE A 27 23.51 -5.47 -20.29
C ILE A 27 24.96 -4.99 -20.40
N TYR A 28 25.41 -4.09 -19.53
CA TYR A 28 26.82 -3.65 -19.45
C TYR A 28 27.79 -4.82 -19.18
N CYS A 29 27.39 -5.77 -18.34
CA CYS A 29 28.11 -7.02 -18.10
C CYS A 29 28.03 -8.02 -19.28
N GLY A 30 27.38 -7.68 -20.40
CA GLY A 30 27.21 -8.59 -21.53
C GLY A 30 26.18 -9.70 -21.29
N LYS A 31 25.44 -9.66 -20.18
CA LYS A 31 24.34 -10.58 -19.87
C LYS A 31 23.02 -10.02 -20.42
N THR A 32 23.00 -9.73 -21.73
CA THR A 32 21.91 -8.99 -22.38
C THR A 32 20.54 -9.64 -22.17
N SER A 33 20.41 -10.96 -22.34
CA SER A 33 19.13 -11.67 -22.13
C SER A 33 18.59 -11.47 -20.70
N ARG A 34 19.46 -11.63 -19.68
CA ARG A 34 19.09 -11.44 -18.27
C ARG A 34 18.68 -10.00 -17.96
N GLY A 35 19.42 -9.03 -18.51
CA GLY A 35 19.09 -7.61 -18.39
C GLY A 35 17.76 -7.25 -19.06
N LEU A 36 17.51 -7.76 -20.27
CA LEU A 36 16.26 -7.56 -21.00
C LEU A 36 15.06 -8.17 -20.27
N TRP A 37 15.18 -9.39 -19.74
CA TRP A 37 14.10 -9.99 -18.94
C TRP A 37 13.81 -9.20 -17.66
N THR A 38 14.85 -8.74 -16.97
CA THR A 38 14.68 -7.90 -15.77
C THR A 38 13.92 -6.62 -16.12
N LEU A 39 14.33 -5.94 -17.19
CA LEU A 39 13.71 -4.71 -17.67
C LEU A 39 12.25 -4.94 -18.15
N ALA A 40 12.02 -6.00 -18.90
CA ALA A 40 10.73 -6.35 -19.49
C ALA A 40 9.67 -6.69 -18.43
N ILE A 41 10.07 -7.19 -17.25
CA ILE A 41 9.16 -7.44 -16.14
C ILE A 41 9.05 -6.19 -15.26
N PHE A 42 10.17 -5.51 -14.99
CA PHE A 42 10.19 -4.35 -14.11
C PHE A 42 9.38 -3.16 -14.65
N LEU A 43 9.52 -2.81 -15.94
CA LEU A 43 8.85 -1.63 -16.50
C LEU A 43 7.32 -1.73 -16.46
N PRO A 44 6.67 -2.83 -16.91
CA PRO A 44 5.23 -2.97 -16.77
C PRO A 44 4.79 -2.98 -15.30
N ALA A 45 5.52 -3.68 -14.43
CA ALA A 45 5.19 -3.70 -13.00
C ALA A 45 5.23 -2.29 -12.40
N LEU A 46 6.25 -1.49 -12.73
CA LEU A 46 6.38 -0.10 -12.29
C LEU A 46 5.23 0.77 -12.84
N VAL A 47 4.97 0.72 -14.14
CA VAL A 47 3.91 1.53 -14.78
C VAL A 47 2.54 1.22 -14.18
N ILE A 48 2.21 -0.07 -14.03
CA ILE A 48 0.93 -0.47 -13.45
C ILE A 48 0.88 -0.13 -11.96
N THR A 49 1.98 -0.29 -11.21
CA THR A 49 2.04 0.13 -9.80
C THR A 49 1.78 1.63 -9.67
N VAL A 50 2.43 2.48 -10.47
CA VAL A 50 2.23 3.94 -10.43
C VAL A 50 0.80 4.29 -10.81
N TYR A 51 0.28 3.69 -11.90
CA TYR A 51 -1.10 3.89 -12.33
C TYR A 51 -2.09 3.54 -11.19
N LEU A 52 -1.96 2.34 -10.61
CA LEU A 52 -2.81 1.91 -9.49
C LEU A 52 -2.59 2.75 -8.24
N THR A 53 -1.38 3.26 -7.97
CA THR A 53 -1.12 4.16 -6.83
C THR A 53 -1.91 5.46 -6.98
N VAL A 54 -1.97 6.01 -8.19
CA VAL A 54 -2.80 7.19 -8.49
C VAL A 54 -4.29 6.87 -8.32
N GLN A 55 -4.71 5.65 -8.66
CA GLN A 55 -6.09 5.18 -8.51
C GLN A 55 -6.45 4.79 -7.07
N LEU A 56 -5.49 4.37 -6.22
CA LEU A 56 -5.73 3.94 -4.83
C LEU A 56 -6.17 5.07 -3.90
N GLY A 57 -6.01 6.32 -4.34
CA GLY A 57 -6.77 7.43 -3.75
C GLY A 57 -8.28 7.32 -3.97
N SER A 58 -8.82 6.25 -4.56
CA SER A 58 -10.25 5.96 -4.71
C SER A 58 -10.70 4.93 -3.66
N PRO A 59 -11.89 5.07 -3.04
CA PRO A 59 -12.39 4.15 -2.01
C PRO A 59 -12.84 2.79 -2.54
N GLU A 60 -12.98 2.62 -3.86
CA GLU A 60 -13.23 1.29 -4.44
C GLU A 60 -11.94 0.49 -4.59
N GLY A 61 -10.80 1.08 -4.20
CA GLY A 61 -9.50 0.45 -4.20
C GLY A 61 -9.44 -0.84 -3.39
N ASN A 62 -10.44 -1.23 -2.59
CA ASN A 62 -10.36 -2.47 -1.81
C ASN A 62 -10.15 -3.73 -2.67
N GLU A 63 -10.75 -3.85 -3.86
CA GLU A 63 -10.48 -5.01 -4.73
C GLU A 63 -9.11 -4.92 -5.42
N ASP A 64 -8.67 -3.71 -5.78
CA ASP A 64 -7.39 -3.47 -6.47
C ASP A 64 -6.18 -3.33 -5.53
N THR A 65 -6.38 -3.09 -4.23
CA THR A 65 -5.32 -2.94 -3.21
C THR A 65 -4.48 -4.20 -3.11
N PHE A 66 -5.11 -5.37 -3.21
CA PHE A 66 -4.40 -6.65 -3.17
C PHE A 66 -3.46 -6.77 -4.37
N PHE A 67 -3.95 -6.48 -5.57
CA PHE A 67 -3.17 -6.55 -6.80
C PHE A 67 -2.08 -5.48 -6.83
N TRP A 68 -2.38 -4.25 -6.40
CA TRP A 68 -1.40 -3.20 -6.22
C TRP A 68 -0.29 -3.59 -5.25
N GLY A 69 -0.63 -4.18 -4.10
CA GLY A 69 0.35 -4.63 -3.11
C GLY A 69 1.29 -5.68 -3.69
N ILE A 70 0.77 -6.61 -4.49
CA ILE A 70 1.58 -7.59 -5.23
C ILE A 70 2.52 -6.90 -6.22
N LEU A 71 2.03 -5.95 -7.01
CA LEU A 71 2.85 -5.26 -8.01
C LEU A 71 3.90 -4.35 -7.39
N LEU A 72 3.57 -3.63 -6.32
CA LEU A 72 4.52 -2.84 -5.54
C LEU A 72 5.65 -3.72 -5.02
N ARG A 73 5.29 -4.87 -4.45
CA ARG A 73 6.24 -5.88 -3.96
C ARG A 73 7.15 -6.37 -5.09
N ILE A 74 6.58 -6.78 -6.23
CA ILE A 74 7.36 -7.24 -7.40
C ILE A 74 8.32 -6.14 -7.85
N THR A 75 7.82 -4.91 -8.01
CA THR A 75 8.59 -3.75 -8.46
C THR A 75 9.77 -3.48 -7.52
N LEU A 76 9.53 -3.42 -6.21
CA LEU A 76 10.57 -3.14 -5.23
C LEU A 76 11.63 -4.25 -5.17
N PHE A 77 11.20 -5.51 -5.13
CA PHE A 77 12.13 -6.64 -5.07
C PHE A 77 12.94 -6.77 -6.36
N LEU A 78 12.34 -6.57 -7.53
CA LEU A 78 13.07 -6.55 -8.80
C LEU A 78 14.04 -5.37 -8.89
N TYR A 79 13.67 -4.20 -8.35
CA TYR A 79 14.57 -3.05 -8.27
C TYR A 79 15.82 -3.38 -7.44
N VAL A 80 15.62 -3.90 -6.21
CA VAL A 80 16.71 -4.31 -5.32
C VAL A 80 17.57 -5.41 -5.94
N PHE A 81 16.92 -6.42 -6.53
CA PHE A 81 17.59 -7.50 -7.23
C PHE A 81 18.45 -6.97 -8.38
N ALA A 82 17.93 -6.08 -9.22
CA ALA A 82 18.60 -5.65 -10.44
C ALA A 82 19.97 -4.99 -10.20
N PHE A 83 20.09 -4.12 -9.20
CA PHE A 83 21.36 -3.45 -8.90
C PHE A 83 22.33 -4.35 -8.13
N LEU A 84 21.82 -5.16 -7.19
CA LEU A 84 22.67 -6.12 -6.45
C LEU A 84 23.25 -7.14 -7.41
N ASP A 85 22.41 -7.65 -8.30
CA ASP A 85 22.77 -8.67 -9.24
C ASP A 85 23.80 -8.16 -10.26
N ALA A 86 23.60 -6.96 -10.81
CA ALA A 86 24.56 -6.35 -11.72
C ALA A 86 25.92 -6.10 -11.07
N PHE A 87 25.92 -5.61 -9.82
CA PHE A 87 27.14 -5.41 -9.04
C PHE A 87 27.92 -6.71 -8.85
N PHE A 88 27.26 -7.78 -8.39
CA PHE A 88 27.93 -9.05 -8.14
C PHE A 88 28.34 -9.75 -9.43
N THR A 89 27.55 -9.68 -10.49
CA THR A 89 27.92 -10.23 -11.81
C THR A 89 29.18 -9.55 -12.36
N ALA A 90 29.29 -8.23 -12.29
CA ALA A 90 30.52 -7.53 -12.71
C ALA A 90 31.76 -8.01 -11.95
N ARG A 91 31.60 -8.30 -10.65
CA ARG A 91 32.68 -8.84 -9.81
C ARG A 91 33.03 -10.27 -10.17
N GLU A 92 32.04 -11.12 -10.42
CA GLU A 92 32.23 -12.52 -10.83
C GLU A 92 32.93 -12.60 -12.20
N MET A 93 32.59 -11.71 -13.14
CA MET A 93 33.28 -11.62 -14.44
C MET A 93 34.72 -11.15 -14.30
N THR A 94 34.97 -10.16 -13.45
CA THR A 94 36.33 -9.66 -13.15
C THR A 94 37.18 -10.73 -12.45
N ALA A 95 36.55 -11.58 -11.63
CA ALA A 95 37.20 -12.73 -10.99
C ALA A 95 37.35 -13.95 -11.92
N GLY A 96 36.71 -13.95 -13.10
CA GLY A 96 36.71 -15.09 -14.02
C GLY A 96 35.86 -16.28 -13.53
N THR A 97 34.96 -16.08 -12.56
CA THR A 97 34.11 -17.15 -12.00
C THR A 97 32.75 -17.28 -12.68
N ASP A 98 32.30 -16.24 -13.38
CA ASP A 98 30.95 -16.16 -13.97
C ASP A 98 30.61 -17.31 -14.93
N ALA A 99 31.58 -17.81 -15.71
CA ALA A 99 31.36 -18.90 -16.66
C ALA A 99 30.95 -20.24 -15.99
N PHE A 100 31.23 -20.40 -14.70
CA PHE A 100 30.93 -21.62 -13.94
C PHE A 100 29.64 -21.52 -13.12
N ILE A 101 29.03 -20.34 -13.07
CA ILE A 101 27.79 -20.10 -12.34
C ILE A 101 26.64 -20.41 -13.29
N ALA A 102 26.30 -21.69 -13.42
CA ALA A 102 25.12 -22.11 -14.18
C ALA A 102 23.83 -21.59 -13.54
N GLU A 103 23.76 -21.65 -12.20
CA GLU A 103 22.60 -21.26 -11.41
C GLU A 103 22.99 -20.11 -10.47
N SER A 104 22.42 -18.93 -10.69
CA SER A 104 22.74 -17.75 -9.87
C SER A 104 22.03 -17.83 -8.52
N PRO A 105 22.74 -17.80 -7.37
CA PRO A 105 22.11 -17.81 -6.05
C PRO A 105 21.12 -16.68 -5.83
N ARG A 106 21.40 -15.52 -6.43
CA ARG A 106 20.53 -14.33 -6.37
C ARG A 106 19.21 -14.54 -7.10
N VAL A 107 19.24 -15.23 -8.25
CA VAL A 107 18.02 -15.57 -9.03
C VAL A 107 17.18 -16.57 -8.25
N ALA A 108 17.79 -17.59 -7.66
CA ALA A 108 17.08 -18.56 -6.84
C ALA A 108 16.37 -17.89 -5.64
N ALA A 109 17.06 -16.95 -4.97
CA ALA A 109 16.50 -16.21 -3.85
C ALA A 109 15.31 -15.33 -4.26
N ILE A 110 15.47 -14.52 -5.32
CA ILE A 110 14.40 -13.60 -5.76
C ILE A 110 13.19 -14.35 -6.30
N LEU A 111 13.40 -15.47 -7.00
CA LEU A 111 12.30 -16.30 -7.46
C LEU A 111 11.51 -16.84 -6.27
N ASN A 112 12.14 -17.32 -5.21
CA ASN A 112 11.41 -17.76 -4.02
C ASN A 112 10.67 -16.62 -3.30
N LEU A 113 11.29 -15.43 -3.20
CA LEU A 113 10.67 -14.25 -2.61
C LEU A 113 9.42 -13.78 -3.36
N LEU A 114 9.39 -13.94 -4.69
CA LEU A 114 8.30 -13.47 -5.55
C LEU A 114 7.23 -14.53 -5.83
N THR A 115 7.61 -15.81 -5.95
CA THR A 115 6.75 -16.87 -6.51
C THR A 115 6.47 -18.01 -5.56
N ARG A 116 6.87 -17.91 -4.28
CA ARG A 116 6.56 -18.89 -3.24
C ARG A 116 7.06 -20.32 -3.54
N GLY A 117 8.17 -20.46 -4.26
CA GLY A 117 8.80 -21.78 -4.48
C GLY A 117 9.56 -21.96 -5.80
N PHE A 118 9.43 -21.07 -6.79
CA PHE A 118 10.08 -21.27 -8.10
C PHE A 118 11.60 -21.20 -8.04
N GLY A 119 12.17 -20.63 -6.98
CA GLY A 119 13.62 -20.70 -6.74
C GLY A 119 14.11 -22.14 -6.64
N TYR A 120 13.33 -23.04 -6.03
CA TYR A 120 13.68 -24.47 -5.98
C TYR A 120 13.53 -25.17 -7.34
N PHE A 121 12.58 -24.75 -8.17
CA PHE A 121 12.46 -25.25 -9.54
C PHE A 121 13.65 -24.82 -10.40
N TYR A 122 14.10 -23.57 -10.24
CA TYR A 122 15.29 -23.03 -10.89
C TYR A 122 16.55 -23.84 -10.53
N LEU A 123 16.67 -24.28 -9.27
CA LEU A 123 17.77 -25.13 -8.79
C LEU A 123 17.60 -26.63 -9.09
N GLY A 124 16.63 -27.01 -9.94
CA GLY A 124 16.33 -28.40 -10.26
C GLY A 124 15.69 -29.23 -9.11
N LYS A 125 15.47 -28.64 -7.93
CA LYS A 125 14.86 -29.29 -6.74
C LYS A 125 13.32 -29.30 -6.83
N ARG A 126 12.77 -29.86 -7.91
CA ARG A 126 11.32 -29.81 -8.23
C ARG A 126 10.40 -30.34 -7.12
N ARG A 127 10.76 -31.45 -6.46
CA ARG A 127 9.97 -32.03 -5.36
C ARG A 127 9.79 -31.05 -4.20
N LEU A 128 10.87 -30.38 -3.81
CA LEU A 128 10.85 -29.35 -2.78
C LEU A 128 10.03 -28.13 -3.24
N GLY A 129 10.22 -27.71 -4.50
CA GLY A 129 9.43 -26.64 -5.10
C GLY A 129 7.92 -26.90 -5.04
N PHE A 130 7.47 -28.09 -5.45
CA PHE A 130 6.05 -28.47 -5.36
C PHE A 130 5.55 -28.52 -3.91
N ALA A 131 6.31 -29.16 -3.01
CA ALA A 131 5.91 -29.27 -1.61
C ALA A 131 5.71 -27.90 -0.96
N VAL A 132 6.62 -26.96 -1.20
CA VAL A 132 6.55 -25.61 -0.63
C VAL A 132 5.45 -24.78 -1.29
N PHE A 133 5.32 -24.83 -2.62
CA PHE A 133 4.30 -24.07 -3.34
C PHE A 133 2.88 -24.47 -2.90
N PHE A 134 2.57 -25.78 -2.91
CA PHE A 134 1.27 -26.27 -2.47
C PHE A 134 1.08 -26.11 -0.96
N GLY A 135 2.12 -26.37 -0.15
CA GLY A 135 2.06 -26.15 1.29
C GLY A 135 1.66 -24.72 1.64
N LEU A 136 2.35 -23.72 1.07
CA LEU A 136 1.99 -22.32 1.27
C LEU A 136 0.59 -22.00 0.75
N MET A 137 0.18 -22.54 -0.39
CA MET A 137 -1.17 -22.32 -0.91
C MET A 137 -2.26 -22.77 0.08
N PHE A 138 -2.10 -23.92 0.75
CA PHE A 138 -3.06 -24.41 1.74
C PHE A 138 -3.00 -23.65 3.08
N PHE A 139 -1.80 -23.34 3.57
CA PHE A 139 -1.64 -22.71 4.89
C PHE A 139 -1.79 -21.18 4.87
N GLN A 140 -1.65 -20.53 3.73
CA GLN A 140 -1.68 -19.07 3.65
C GLN A 140 -3.10 -18.50 3.81
N ALA A 141 -4.12 -19.15 3.25
CA ALA A 141 -5.50 -18.65 3.30
C ALA A 141 -6.00 -18.31 4.72
N PRO A 142 -5.80 -19.16 5.76
CA PRO A 142 -6.17 -18.79 7.12
C PRO A 142 -5.24 -17.74 7.74
N LEU A 143 -3.95 -17.74 7.39
CA LEU A 143 -2.97 -16.81 7.97
C LEU A 143 -3.21 -15.35 7.52
N VAL A 144 -3.58 -15.13 6.26
CA VAL A 144 -3.81 -13.78 5.72
C VAL A 144 -4.99 -13.07 6.41
N LYS A 145 -5.88 -13.80 7.08
CA LYS A 145 -7.00 -13.22 7.85
C LYS A 145 -6.56 -12.48 9.12
N THR A 146 -5.29 -12.61 9.50
CA THR A 146 -4.75 -11.98 10.72
C THR A 146 -3.52 -11.16 10.38
N ALA A 147 -3.33 -10.03 11.06
CA ALA A 147 -2.15 -9.19 10.90
C ALA A 147 -0.85 -9.98 11.15
N ALA A 148 -0.83 -10.79 12.22
CA ALA A 148 0.30 -11.64 12.57
C ALA A 148 0.62 -12.69 11.48
N GLY A 149 -0.42 -13.28 10.88
CA GLY A 149 -0.22 -14.26 9.81
C GLY A 149 0.38 -13.64 8.55
N GLY A 150 0.07 -12.38 8.24
CA GLY A 150 0.77 -11.60 7.21
C GLY A 150 2.29 -11.55 7.42
N LEU A 151 2.73 -11.22 8.64
CA LEU A 151 4.17 -11.18 8.98
C LEU A 151 4.83 -12.56 8.93
N VAL A 152 4.13 -13.60 9.37
CA VAL A 152 4.62 -14.99 9.29
C VAL A 152 4.86 -15.41 7.84
N ILE A 153 3.98 -15.01 6.93
CA ILE A 153 4.14 -15.27 5.49
C ILE A 153 5.39 -14.56 4.96
N GLU A 154 5.58 -13.28 5.27
CA GLU A 154 6.77 -12.53 4.82
C GLU A 154 8.07 -13.14 5.35
N PHE A 155 8.10 -13.50 6.64
CA PHE A 155 9.24 -14.18 7.25
C PHE A 155 9.53 -15.53 6.58
N THR A 156 8.48 -16.31 6.30
CA THR A 156 8.61 -17.61 5.61
C THR A 156 9.19 -17.44 4.21
N LEU A 157 8.72 -16.44 3.46
CA LEU A 157 9.25 -16.15 2.12
C LEU A 157 10.71 -15.69 2.17
N ALA A 158 11.09 -14.87 3.16
CA ALA A 158 12.47 -14.48 3.40
C ALA A 158 13.36 -15.69 3.74
N ALA A 159 12.91 -16.57 4.64
CA ALA A 159 13.61 -17.79 5.00
C ALA A 159 13.79 -18.72 3.80
N MET A 160 12.76 -18.87 2.96
CA MET A 160 12.84 -19.65 1.72
C MET A 160 13.80 -19.03 0.69
N GLY A 161 13.82 -17.70 0.57
CA GLY A 161 14.78 -16.99 -0.27
C GLY A 161 16.21 -17.24 0.19
N ALA A 162 16.47 -17.11 1.50
CA ALA A 162 17.76 -17.40 2.12
C ALA A 162 18.18 -18.87 1.96
N HIS A 163 17.25 -19.80 2.12
CA HIS A 163 17.51 -21.23 1.95
C HIS A 163 17.87 -21.57 0.50
N ALA A 164 17.11 -21.08 -0.49
CA ALA A 164 17.47 -21.28 -1.90
C ALA A 164 18.81 -20.62 -2.27
N TYR A 165 19.08 -19.42 -1.74
CA TYR A 165 20.40 -18.79 -1.89
C TYR A 165 21.51 -19.70 -1.35
N SER A 166 21.32 -20.28 -0.16
CA SER A 166 22.31 -21.17 0.48
C SER A 166 22.57 -22.42 -0.35
N ILE A 167 21.52 -23.09 -0.85
CA ILE A 167 21.65 -24.28 -1.71
C ILE A 167 22.47 -23.93 -2.97
N ALA A 168 22.08 -22.86 -3.68
CA ALA A 168 22.78 -22.44 -4.88
C ALA A 168 24.24 -22.08 -4.60
N ARG A 169 24.52 -21.45 -3.45
CA ARG A 169 25.88 -21.07 -3.06
C ARG A 169 26.74 -22.28 -2.67
N GLN A 170 26.14 -23.34 -2.12
CA GLN A 170 26.85 -24.61 -1.87
C GLN A 170 27.24 -25.27 -3.18
N THR A 171 26.31 -25.38 -4.13
CA THR A 171 26.59 -25.92 -5.47
C THR A 171 27.66 -25.13 -6.21
N GLU A 172 27.62 -23.79 -6.14
CA GLU A 172 28.66 -22.94 -6.71
C GLU A 172 30.04 -23.22 -6.10
N LYS A 173 30.14 -23.38 -4.77
CA LYS A 173 31.40 -23.71 -4.09
C LYS A 173 31.94 -25.07 -4.53
N GLU A 174 31.08 -26.07 -4.68
CA GLU A 174 31.45 -27.41 -5.15
C GLU A 174 32.00 -27.35 -6.57
N ILE A 175 31.34 -26.62 -7.48
CA ILE A 175 31.82 -26.44 -8.85
C ILE A 175 33.17 -25.70 -8.87
N LEU A 176 33.29 -24.60 -8.14
CA LEU A 176 34.52 -23.81 -8.09
C LEU A 176 35.71 -24.59 -7.49
N ALA A 177 35.45 -25.56 -6.59
CA ALA A 177 36.49 -26.44 -6.06
C ALA A 177 37.07 -27.40 -7.12
N THR A 178 36.34 -27.70 -8.18
CA THR A 178 36.79 -28.58 -9.27
C THR A 178 37.55 -27.86 -10.39
N VAL A 179 37.59 -26.52 -10.35
CA VAL A 179 38.09 -25.68 -11.43
C VAL A 179 39.37 -24.97 -11.00
N GLN A 180 40.37 -24.94 -11.90
CA GLN A 180 41.55 -24.08 -11.72
C GLN A 180 41.18 -22.62 -11.99
N LEU A 181 41.15 -21.82 -10.92
CA LEU A 181 40.95 -20.38 -11.01
C LEU A 181 42.23 -19.66 -11.46
N PRO A 182 42.12 -18.47 -12.08
CA PRO A 182 43.29 -17.63 -12.38
C PRO A 182 44.10 -17.32 -11.11
N ALA A 183 45.43 -17.24 -11.23
CA ALA A 183 46.37 -17.12 -10.11
C ALA A 183 46.22 -15.86 -9.24
N GLY A 184 45.42 -14.88 -9.66
CA GLY A 184 45.07 -13.73 -8.85
C GLY A 184 43.82 -13.00 -9.39
N PRO A 185 42.95 -12.50 -8.50
CA PRO A 185 41.82 -11.67 -8.92
C PRO A 185 42.35 -10.37 -9.52
N ALA A 186 41.79 -9.95 -10.66
CA ALA A 186 42.09 -8.64 -11.20
C ALA A 186 41.72 -7.55 -10.17
N PRO A 187 42.51 -6.48 -10.02
CA PRO A 187 42.21 -5.40 -9.08
C PRO A 187 40.85 -4.81 -9.41
N SER A 188 39.89 -4.92 -8.49
CA SER A 188 38.55 -4.37 -8.69
C SER A 188 38.53 -2.91 -8.24
N THR A 189 38.47 -1.98 -9.19
CA THR A 189 38.17 -0.57 -8.92
C THR A 189 36.67 -0.43 -8.71
N GLY A 190 36.22 -0.43 -7.45
CA GLY A 190 34.80 -0.31 -7.14
C GLY A 190 34.48 -0.24 -5.65
N PHE A 191 33.22 0.06 -5.34
CA PHE A 191 32.74 0.15 -3.97
C PHE A 191 32.92 -1.15 -3.17
N PRO A 192 33.09 -1.06 -1.84
CA PRO A 192 32.99 -2.21 -0.97
C PRO A 192 31.60 -2.85 -1.08
N ARG A 193 31.52 -4.17 -0.86
CA ARG A 193 30.25 -4.94 -0.91
C ARG A 193 29.18 -4.36 0.02
N SER A 194 29.60 -3.71 1.10
CA SER A 194 28.72 -3.14 2.11
C SER A 194 27.82 -2.02 1.57
N ILE A 195 28.22 -1.27 0.55
CA ILE A 195 27.41 -0.16 0.01
C ILE A 195 26.14 -0.68 -0.68
N PRO A 196 26.22 -1.52 -1.73
CA PRO A 196 25.00 -2.00 -2.40
C PRO A 196 24.16 -2.90 -1.47
N ILE A 197 24.80 -3.69 -0.58
CA ILE A 197 24.06 -4.47 0.44
C ILE A 197 23.35 -3.53 1.42
N GLY A 198 24.02 -2.49 1.91
CA GLY A 198 23.45 -1.50 2.83
C GLY A 198 22.23 -0.80 2.23
N LEU A 199 22.32 -0.38 0.97
CA LEU A 199 21.17 0.21 0.26
C LEU A 199 20.00 -0.78 0.15
N ALA A 200 20.28 -2.05 -0.21
CA ALA A 200 19.25 -3.08 -0.26
C ALA A 200 18.60 -3.33 1.11
N LEU A 201 19.37 -3.31 2.19
CA LEU A 201 18.86 -3.45 3.56
C LEU A 201 17.99 -2.26 3.96
N VAL A 202 18.37 -1.03 3.59
CA VAL A 202 17.54 0.17 3.84
C VAL A 202 16.20 0.07 3.11
N LEU A 203 16.19 -0.35 1.84
CA LEU A 203 14.96 -0.54 1.08
C LEU A 203 14.08 -1.66 1.65
N ALA A 204 14.69 -2.77 2.07
CA ALA A 204 13.97 -3.87 2.72
C ALA A 204 13.38 -3.46 4.09
N ALA A 205 14.13 -2.67 4.88
CA ALA A 205 13.66 -2.13 6.14
C ALA A 205 12.51 -1.12 5.93
N GLY A 206 12.60 -0.27 4.91
CA GLY A 206 11.52 0.63 4.52
C GLY A 206 10.24 -0.12 4.12
N TYR A 207 10.36 -1.20 3.34
CA TYR A 207 9.24 -2.08 3.02
C TYR A 207 8.63 -2.72 4.26
N LEU A 208 9.46 -3.27 5.15
CA LEU A 208 8.98 -3.88 6.39
C LEU A 208 8.29 -2.84 7.29
N ALA A 209 8.81 -1.62 7.36
CA ALA A 209 8.19 -0.53 8.09
C ALA A 209 6.82 -0.15 7.50
N LEU A 210 6.68 -0.11 6.17
CA LEU A 210 5.39 0.13 5.51
C LEU A 210 4.39 -1.01 5.76
N LEU A 211 4.85 -2.27 5.73
CA LEU A 211 4.02 -3.41 6.10
C LEU A 211 3.54 -3.31 7.54
N VAL A 212 4.45 -3.08 8.49
CA VAL A 212 4.11 -2.92 9.90
C VAL A 212 3.16 -1.75 10.09
N LEU A 213 3.39 -0.62 9.43
CA LEU A 213 2.48 0.52 9.46
C LEU A 213 1.08 0.14 8.96
N GLY A 214 0.99 -0.57 7.83
CA GLY A 214 -0.29 -1.05 7.29
C GLY A 214 -1.02 -2.01 8.24
N LEU A 215 -0.28 -2.86 8.96
CA LEU A 215 -0.84 -3.77 9.96
C LEU A 215 -1.28 -3.06 11.25
N LEU A 216 -0.71 -1.90 11.53
CA LEU A 216 -1.07 -1.03 12.65
C LEU A 216 -2.18 -0.04 12.29
N LEU A 217 -2.56 0.08 11.01
CA LEU A 217 -3.69 0.92 10.61
C LEU A 217 -4.97 0.37 11.25
N PRO A 218 -5.80 1.24 11.86
CA PRO A 218 -7.07 0.82 12.42
C PRO A 218 -7.98 0.28 11.32
N ASP A 219 -8.64 -0.84 11.60
CA ASP A 219 -9.65 -1.40 10.71
C ASP A 219 -11.02 -0.82 11.06
N TYR A 220 -11.53 0.04 10.19
CA TYR A 220 -12.86 0.64 10.30
C TYR A 220 -13.91 -0.03 9.41
N SER A 221 -13.62 -1.22 8.86
CA SER A 221 -14.63 -2.00 8.13
C SER A 221 -15.81 -2.42 9.02
N HIS A 222 -15.57 -2.51 10.33
CA HIS A 222 -16.58 -2.83 11.34
C HIS A 222 -16.42 -1.91 12.55
N VAL A 223 -17.20 -0.83 12.59
CA VAL A 223 -17.26 0.03 13.77
C VAL A 223 -17.99 -0.71 14.89
N ASP A 224 -17.30 -0.91 16.01
CA ASP A 224 -17.90 -1.47 17.23
C ASP A 224 -18.96 -0.52 17.82
N GLN A 225 -20.22 -0.86 17.57
CA GLN A 225 -21.39 -0.15 18.09
C GLN A 225 -21.90 -0.75 19.42
N SER A 226 -21.32 -1.84 19.91
CA SER A 226 -21.83 -2.55 21.10
C SER A 226 -21.76 -1.72 22.39
N THR A 227 -20.87 -0.72 22.43
CA THR A 227 -20.71 0.19 23.56
C THR A 227 -21.42 1.53 23.36
N ALA A 228 -22.06 1.74 22.21
CA ALA A 228 -22.74 2.99 21.89
C ALA A 228 -23.97 3.20 22.79
N ARG A 229 -24.20 4.47 23.17
CA ARG A 229 -25.31 4.89 24.01
C ARG A 229 -26.02 6.06 23.34
N VAL A 230 -27.35 5.95 23.23
CA VAL A 230 -28.22 7.01 22.76
C VAL A 230 -29.13 7.42 23.91
N SER A 231 -29.08 8.69 24.30
CA SER A 231 -29.96 9.26 25.32
C SER A 231 -30.71 10.45 24.75
N ARG A 232 -31.98 10.61 25.12
CA ARG A 232 -32.81 11.73 24.69
C ARG A 232 -33.17 12.58 25.91
N ASP A 233 -32.97 13.87 25.80
CA ASP A 233 -33.36 14.87 26.80
C ASP A 233 -34.16 16.00 26.16
N SER A 234 -34.48 17.03 26.94
CA SER A 234 -35.27 18.17 26.46
C SER A 234 -34.53 19.08 25.48
N GLN A 235 -33.20 19.01 25.39
CA GLN A 235 -32.41 19.83 24.47
C GLN A 235 -31.93 19.05 23.23
N GLY A 236 -32.04 17.71 23.21
CA GLY A 236 -31.68 16.94 22.04
C GLY A 236 -31.55 15.44 22.24
N VAL A 237 -30.90 14.81 21.27
CA VAL A 237 -30.46 13.40 21.33
C VAL A 237 -28.94 13.40 21.41
N THR A 238 -28.40 12.73 22.42
CA THR A 238 -26.97 12.58 22.65
C THR A 238 -26.55 11.16 22.31
N TYR A 239 -25.61 11.04 21.38
CA TYR A 239 -24.90 9.80 21.04
C TYR A 239 -23.52 9.80 21.70
N GLN A 240 -23.12 8.67 22.28
CA GLN A 240 -21.79 8.46 22.84
C GLN A 240 -21.29 7.08 22.46
N ASN A 241 -20.05 6.98 21.96
CA ASN A 241 -19.36 5.73 21.76
C ASN A 241 -18.01 5.76 22.48
N PRO A 242 -17.94 5.20 23.71
CA PRO A 242 -16.72 5.20 24.52
C PRO A 242 -15.55 4.47 23.87
N ALA A 243 -15.79 3.44 23.03
CA ALA A 243 -14.72 2.71 22.35
C ALA A 243 -13.90 3.59 21.40
N TYR A 244 -14.53 4.63 20.84
CA TYR A 244 -13.89 5.59 19.94
C TYR A 244 -13.72 6.97 20.57
N GLU A 245 -14.05 7.16 21.85
CA GLU A 245 -14.07 8.46 22.53
C GLU A 245 -14.83 9.55 21.72
N VAL A 246 -15.92 9.14 21.04
CA VAL A 246 -16.76 10.05 20.25
C VAL A 246 -18.04 10.35 21.01
N SER A 247 -18.42 11.62 21.10
CA SER A 247 -19.76 12.02 21.53
C SER A 247 -20.32 13.10 20.62
N LEU A 248 -21.61 13.02 20.34
CA LEU A 248 -22.32 14.02 19.54
C LEU A 248 -23.67 14.33 20.17
N ARG A 249 -24.08 15.60 20.12
CA ARG A 249 -25.45 16.02 20.37
C ARG A 249 -26.11 16.53 19.11
N VAL A 250 -27.31 16.01 18.82
CA VAL A 250 -28.18 16.47 17.72
C VAL A 250 -29.46 17.10 18.29
N PRO A 251 -30.14 18.00 17.56
CA PRO A 251 -31.40 18.60 18.03
C PRO A 251 -32.51 17.55 18.27
N ALA A 252 -33.51 17.88 19.07
CA ALA A 252 -34.56 16.94 19.48
C ALA A 252 -35.44 16.42 18.31
N SER A 253 -35.46 17.14 17.18
CA SER A 253 -36.14 16.74 15.93
C SER A 253 -35.39 15.66 15.14
N TRP A 254 -34.18 15.28 15.59
CA TRP A 254 -33.35 14.30 14.91
C TRP A 254 -33.48 12.90 15.53
N THR A 255 -33.35 11.89 14.68
CA THR A 255 -33.29 10.49 15.07
C THR A 255 -31.90 9.96 14.79
N VAL A 256 -31.29 9.29 15.77
CA VAL A 256 -29.96 8.69 15.67
C VAL A 256 -30.10 7.18 15.48
N THR A 257 -29.45 6.65 14.45
CA THR A 257 -29.35 5.23 14.14
C THR A 257 -27.90 4.78 14.27
N HIS A 258 -27.68 3.62 14.91
CA HIS A 258 -26.34 3.08 15.19
C HIS A 258 -26.21 1.60 14.79
N ASP A 259 -27.16 1.08 14.00
CA ASP A 259 -27.20 -0.33 13.57
C ASP A 259 -26.38 -0.59 12.30
N GLU A 260 -25.80 0.46 11.69
CA GLU A 260 -25.02 0.33 10.47
C GLU A 260 -23.51 0.18 10.78
N PRO A 261 -22.85 -0.88 10.32
CA PRO A 261 -21.47 -1.21 10.73
C PRO A 261 -20.41 -0.27 10.13
N THR A 262 -20.76 0.51 9.11
CA THR A 262 -19.84 1.38 8.37
C THR A 262 -19.75 2.80 8.91
N TYR A 263 -20.67 3.20 9.79
CA TYR A 263 -20.73 4.54 10.34
C TYR A 263 -20.49 4.48 11.84
N ILE A 264 -19.79 5.47 12.40
CA ILE A 264 -19.91 5.73 13.84
C ILE A 264 -21.33 6.21 14.13
N LEU A 265 -21.88 7.05 13.26
CA LEU A 265 -23.20 7.62 13.47
C LEU A 265 -23.87 7.91 12.12
N LEU A 266 -25.15 7.57 12.05
CA LEU A 266 -26.09 8.16 11.11
C LEU A 266 -27.20 8.85 11.91
N ALA A 267 -27.49 10.11 11.60
CA ALA A 267 -28.66 10.79 12.16
C ALA A 267 -29.46 11.48 11.06
N VAL A 268 -30.78 11.42 11.19
CA VAL A 268 -31.72 11.92 10.18
C VAL A 268 -32.75 12.81 10.85
N ARG A 269 -33.01 13.99 10.29
CA ARG A 269 -34.06 14.90 10.76
C ARG A 269 -35.44 14.30 10.50
N SER A 270 -36.43 14.59 11.34
CA SER A 270 -37.78 14.01 11.27
C SER A 270 -38.48 14.16 9.92
N ASP A 271 -38.20 15.24 9.20
CA ASP A 271 -38.74 15.53 7.86
C ASP A 271 -37.95 14.88 6.72
N ARG A 272 -36.84 14.20 7.03
CA ARG A 272 -35.88 13.58 6.09
C ARG A 272 -35.29 14.56 5.07
N ALA A 273 -35.41 15.87 5.32
CA ALA A 273 -34.79 16.87 4.46
C ALA A 273 -33.26 16.86 4.64
N CYS A 274 -32.80 16.44 5.81
CA CYS A 274 -31.40 16.47 6.19
C CYS A 274 -30.95 15.24 6.97
N SER A 275 -29.70 14.87 6.73
CA SER A 275 -29.01 13.81 7.45
C SER A 275 -27.56 14.21 7.72
N ILE A 276 -26.96 13.54 8.70
CA ILE A 276 -25.54 13.62 8.99
C ILE A 276 -24.98 12.21 9.12
N THR A 277 -23.73 12.03 8.70
CA THR A 277 -22.97 10.82 8.91
C THR A 277 -21.62 11.18 9.52
N LEU A 278 -21.14 10.34 10.44
CA LEU A 278 -19.78 10.41 10.94
C LEU A 278 -19.09 9.08 10.65
N GLN A 279 -18.06 9.13 9.82
CA GLN A 279 -17.29 7.96 9.42
C GLN A 279 -15.82 8.09 9.83
N PRO A 280 -15.25 7.05 10.47
CA PRO A 280 -13.81 6.93 10.62
C PRO A 280 -13.23 6.20 9.40
N LEU A 281 -12.14 6.75 8.87
CA LEU A 281 -11.43 6.19 7.72
C LEU A 281 -9.96 5.98 8.12
N ALA A 282 -9.39 4.85 7.72
CA ALA A 282 -7.97 4.61 7.88
C ALA A 282 -7.22 5.55 6.92
N TRP A 283 -6.34 6.38 7.45
CA TRP A 283 -5.65 7.41 6.66
C TRP A 283 -4.16 7.41 6.91
N SER A 284 -3.39 7.35 5.83
CA SER A 284 -1.93 7.37 5.91
C SER A 284 -1.44 8.70 6.49
N PRO A 285 -0.53 8.69 7.48
CA PRO A 285 0.06 9.92 8.00
C PRO A 285 0.88 10.68 6.94
N LEU A 286 1.29 9.98 5.87
CA LEU A 286 2.06 10.53 4.75
C LEU A 286 1.20 11.36 3.78
N LEU A 287 -0.13 11.18 3.80
CA LEU A 287 -1.06 11.91 2.94
C LEU A 287 -1.65 13.11 3.69
N GLY A 288 -1.60 14.28 3.06
CA GLY A 288 -2.24 15.49 3.58
C GLY A 288 -3.76 15.47 3.38
N LEU A 289 -4.49 16.26 4.17
CA LEU A 289 -5.95 16.40 4.04
C LEU A 289 -6.39 16.87 2.63
N ALA A 290 -5.55 17.65 1.95
CA ALA A 290 -5.83 18.12 0.58
C ALA A 290 -5.98 16.97 -0.44
N SER A 291 -5.37 15.81 -0.20
CA SER A 291 -5.50 14.65 -1.08
C SER A 291 -6.92 14.05 -1.03
N PHE A 292 -7.68 14.29 0.05
CA PHE A 292 -9.05 13.79 0.18
C PHE A 292 -10.00 14.39 -0.86
N LYS A 293 -9.81 15.65 -1.25
CA LYS A 293 -10.62 16.27 -2.31
C LYS A 293 -10.50 15.50 -3.64
N GLY A 294 -9.28 15.12 -4.02
CA GLY A 294 -9.04 14.33 -5.23
C GLY A 294 -9.72 12.96 -5.15
N GLN A 295 -9.65 12.32 -3.97
CA GLN A 295 -10.36 11.08 -3.68
C GLN A 295 -11.87 11.23 -3.84
N LEU A 296 -12.46 12.24 -3.20
CA LEU A 296 -13.90 12.53 -3.25
C LEU A 296 -14.37 12.85 -4.66
N SER A 297 -13.66 13.70 -5.42
CA SER A 297 -13.99 13.98 -6.82
C SER A 297 -13.99 12.71 -7.68
N TYR A 298 -13.01 11.82 -7.48
CA TYR A 298 -12.96 10.55 -8.19
C TYR A 298 -14.16 9.67 -7.85
N GLN A 299 -14.49 9.52 -6.56
CA GLN A 299 -15.63 8.74 -6.08
C GLN A 299 -16.92 9.13 -6.80
N LEU A 300 -17.20 10.41 -6.77
CA LEU A 300 -18.44 10.94 -7.29
C LEU A 300 -18.50 10.82 -8.82
N SER A 301 -17.37 10.88 -9.52
CA SER A 301 -17.31 10.72 -10.98
C SER A 301 -17.67 9.32 -11.47
N LYS A 302 -17.59 8.29 -10.62
CA LYS A 302 -17.82 6.90 -11.03
C LYS A 302 -19.28 6.47 -10.88
N THR A 303 -20.05 7.13 -10.03
CA THR A 303 -21.47 6.81 -9.90
C THR A 303 -22.21 7.28 -11.15
N LYS A 304 -22.50 6.34 -12.07
CA LYS A 304 -23.04 6.61 -13.42
C LYS A 304 -24.31 7.48 -13.46
N ASP A 305 -25.08 7.47 -12.38
CA ASP A 305 -26.36 8.17 -12.27
C ASP A 305 -26.27 9.50 -11.49
N LEU A 306 -25.06 9.90 -11.08
CA LEU A 306 -24.82 11.14 -10.34
C LEU A 306 -23.92 12.08 -11.16
N THR A 307 -24.32 13.34 -11.23
CA THR A 307 -23.41 14.42 -11.64
C THR A 307 -23.02 15.18 -10.40
N ALA A 308 -21.77 15.06 -9.98
CA ALA A 308 -21.28 15.79 -8.82
C ALA A 308 -20.20 16.80 -9.19
N GLU A 309 -20.20 17.91 -8.46
CA GLU A 309 -19.22 18.98 -8.60
C GLU A 309 -18.76 19.42 -7.21
N VAL A 310 -17.43 19.52 -7.03
CA VAL A 310 -16.86 20.14 -5.82
C VAL A 310 -16.96 21.65 -5.97
N LEU A 311 -17.80 22.28 -5.15
CA LEU A 311 -18.10 23.70 -5.23
C LEU A 311 -16.99 24.55 -4.62
N ASP A 312 -16.58 24.23 -3.40
CA ASP A 312 -15.52 24.95 -2.68
C ASP A 312 -14.75 24.02 -1.70
N GLU A 313 -13.64 24.54 -1.20
CA GLU A 313 -12.87 23.95 -0.12
C GLU A 313 -12.39 25.07 0.79
N GLN A 314 -12.67 24.97 2.09
CA GLN A 314 -12.31 25.99 3.07
C GLN A 314 -11.63 25.36 4.30
N PRO A 315 -10.68 26.07 4.94
CA PRO A 315 -10.20 25.66 6.27
C PRO A 315 -11.35 25.65 7.28
N ALA A 316 -11.39 24.63 8.12
CA ALA A 316 -12.41 24.46 9.14
C ALA A 316 -11.80 23.93 10.46
N VAL A 317 -12.66 23.78 11.46
CA VAL A 317 -12.34 23.09 12.72
C VAL A 317 -13.44 22.08 13.00
N LEU A 318 -13.07 20.86 13.35
CA LEU A 318 -13.99 19.81 13.76
C LEU A 318 -13.62 19.38 15.18
N SER A 319 -14.50 19.63 16.16
CA SER A 319 -14.15 19.61 17.58
C SER A 319 -13.00 20.61 17.86
N LEU A 320 -11.78 20.11 18.14
CA LEU A 320 -10.56 20.90 18.33
C LEU A 320 -9.48 20.57 17.28
N LEU A 321 -9.82 19.76 16.27
CA LEU A 321 -8.88 19.31 15.25
C LEU A 321 -8.91 20.27 14.04
N PRO A 322 -7.75 20.64 13.50
CA PRO A 322 -7.68 21.33 12.21
C PRO A 322 -8.37 20.50 11.13
N ALA A 323 -9.31 21.11 10.43
CA ALA A 323 -10.18 20.44 9.47
C ALA A 323 -10.21 21.15 8.11
N ARG A 324 -10.82 20.49 7.14
CA ARG A 324 -11.21 21.05 5.83
C ARG A 324 -12.70 20.81 5.64
N ASP A 325 -13.43 21.83 5.23
CA ASP A 325 -14.83 21.73 4.80
C ASP A 325 -14.84 21.74 3.26
N ILE A 326 -15.35 20.67 2.67
CA ILE A 326 -15.45 20.49 1.22
C ILE A 326 -16.93 20.42 0.87
N ARG A 327 -17.42 21.38 0.08
CA ARG A 327 -18.81 21.37 -0.37
C ARG A 327 -18.93 20.70 -1.73
N VAL A 328 -19.88 19.81 -1.85
CA VAL A 328 -20.18 19.07 -3.06
C VAL A 328 -21.65 19.26 -3.41
N SER A 329 -21.92 19.48 -4.69
CA SER A 329 -23.27 19.45 -5.25
C SER A 329 -23.43 18.16 -6.02
N VAL A 330 -24.32 17.28 -5.57
CA VAL A 330 -24.65 16.01 -6.22
C VAL A 330 -26.02 16.11 -6.87
N LYS A 331 -26.13 15.88 -8.17
CA LYS A 331 -27.39 15.84 -8.90
C LYS A 331 -27.77 14.40 -9.21
N GLN A 332 -28.95 13.98 -8.75
CA GLN A 332 -29.54 12.66 -9.01
C GLN A 332 -30.94 12.84 -9.64
N GLY A 333 -31.03 12.73 -10.97
CA GLY A 333 -32.27 13.05 -11.68
C GLY A 333 -32.61 14.54 -11.57
N THR A 334 -33.81 14.85 -11.06
CA THR A 334 -34.32 16.23 -10.81
C THR A 334 -34.09 16.69 -9.37
N LYS A 335 -33.34 15.92 -8.57
CA LYS A 335 -33.02 16.30 -7.19
C LYS A 335 -31.58 16.72 -7.12
N ARG A 336 -31.34 17.82 -6.42
CA ARG A 336 -30.01 18.30 -6.07
C ARG A 336 -29.79 18.07 -4.58
N LEU A 337 -28.63 17.53 -4.25
CA LEU A 337 -28.19 17.31 -2.88
C LEU A 337 -26.94 18.17 -2.67
N ILE A 338 -26.95 18.98 -1.62
CA ILE A 338 -25.76 19.71 -1.18
C ILE A 338 -25.15 18.92 -0.03
N GLU A 339 -23.91 18.49 -0.22
CA GLU A 339 -23.14 17.74 0.75
C GLU A 339 -22.00 18.62 1.28
N HIS A 340 -21.76 18.57 2.58
CA HIS A 340 -20.56 19.15 3.18
C HIS A 340 -19.77 18.04 3.85
N HIS A 341 -18.50 17.89 3.49
CA HIS A 341 -17.57 16.97 4.13
C HIS A 341 -16.60 17.77 5.00
N VAL A 342 -16.81 17.75 6.31
CA VAL A 342 -15.87 18.33 7.27
C VAL A 342 -14.93 17.23 7.73
N ILE A 343 -13.72 17.22 7.18
CA ILE A 343 -12.72 16.19 7.45
C ILE A 343 -11.66 16.67 8.43
N ALA A 344 -11.32 15.84 9.41
CA ALA A 344 -10.24 16.10 10.36
C ALA A 344 -9.43 14.83 10.64
N ARG A 345 -8.14 14.98 10.93
CA ARG A 345 -7.25 13.84 11.16
C ARG A 345 -6.73 13.81 12.60
N LYS A 346 -6.74 12.63 13.21
CA LYS A 346 -6.01 12.32 14.44
C LYS A 346 -5.21 11.03 14.25
N GLY A 347 -3.88 11.12 14.32
CA GLY A 347 -3.01 9.96 14.08
C GLY A 347 -3.23 9.36 12.70
N MET A 348 -3.66 8.09 12.66
CA MET A 348 -3.96 7.33 11.44
C MET A 348 -5.45 7.25 11.11
N THR A 349 -6.26 8.07 11.77
CA THR A 349 -7.72 8.13 11.60
C THR A 349 -8.10 9.46 10.98
N LEU A 350 -8.83 9.39 9.87
CA LEU A 350 -9.54 10.52 9.29
C LEU A 350 -11.01 10.41 9.70
N TYR A 351 -11.53 11.44 10.36
CA TYR A 351 -12.95 11.58 10.65
C TYR A 351 -13.57 12.41 9.54
N ASP A 352 -14.57 11.86 8.86
CA ASP A 352 -15.42 12.57 7.91
C ASP A 352 -16.80 12.78 8.55
N LEU A 353 -17.12 14.04 8.88
CA LEU A 353 -18.47 14.46 9.21
C LEU A 353 -19.13 14.96 7.92
N SER A 354 -19.97 14.12 7.31
CA SER A 354 -20.71 14.49 6.11
C SER A 354 -22.12 14.93 6.48
N THR A 355 -22.56 16.07 5.94
CA THR A 355 -23.93 16.57 6.13
C THR A 355 -24.63 16.69 4.78
N TYR A 356 -25.88 16.25 4.69
CA TYR A 356 -26.64 16.20 3.46
C TYR A 356 -27.89 17.06 3.58
N GLU A 357 -28.11 17.92 2.59
CA GLU A 357 -29.25 18.84 2.54
C GLU A 357 -29.91 18.78 1.15
N LEU A 358 -31.21 18.48 1.14
CA LEU A 358 -32.00 18.46 -0.10
C LEU A 358 -32.24 19.89 -0.60
N ALA A 359 -31.91 20.11 -1.87
CA ALA A 359 -32.18 21.34 -2.60
C ALA A 359 -33.04 21.04 -3.85
N ASP A 360 -33.86 22.01 -4.25
CA ASP A 360 -34.56 21.94 -5.53
C ASP A 360 -33.61 22.20 -6.72
N ASP A 361 -34.14 22.09 -7.94
CA ASP A 361 -33.36 22.32 -9.17
C ASP A 361 -32.84 23.76 -9.30
N GLU A 362 -33.50 24.73 -8.64
CA GLU A 362 -33.08 26.13 -8.57
C GLU A 362 -31.99 26.36 -7.51
N GLY A 363 -31.70 25.36 -6.69
CA GLY A 363 -30.75 25.44 -5.58
C GLY A 363 -31.34 26.05 -4.31
N ASN A 364 -32.67 26.21 -4.24
CA ASN A 364 -33.34 26.59 -3.01
C ASN A 364 -33.36 25.39 -2.06
N VAL A 365 -32.95 25.65 -0.84
CA VAL A 365 -32.85 24.67 0.24
C VAL A 365 -34.22 24.43 0.85
N ALA A 366 -34.49 23.19 1.28
CA ALA A 366 -35.73 22.87 2.00
C ALA A 366 -35.91 23.75 3.26
N GLU A 367 -37.08 24.37 3.43
CA GLU A 367 -37.42 25.11 4.65
C GLU A 367 -37.94 24.16 5.75
N PRO A 368 -37.42 24.22 6.99
CA PRO A 368 -36.37 25.13 7.47
C PRO A 368 -34.95 24.65 7.06
N PRO A 369 -34.01 25.59 6.78
CA PRO A 369 -32.65 25.25 6.37
C PRO A 369 -31.91 24.50 7.47
N CYS A 370 -31.03 23.59 7.09
CA CYS A 370 -30.31 22.71 8.02
C CYS A 370 -29.01 23.32 8.53
N SER A 371 -28.60 24.47 8.00
CA SER A 371 -27.36 25.15 8.39
C SER A 371 -27.25 25.45 9.89
N SER A 372 -28.35 25.77 10.58
CA SER A 372 -28.36 25.96 12.04
C SER A 372 -28.16 24.64 12.80
N ASP A 373 -28.81 23.57 12.34
CA ASP A 373 -28.72 22.25 12.93
C ASP A 373 -27.30 21.69 12.74
N PHE A 374 -26.74 21.80 11.53
CA PHE A 374 -25.37 21.38 11.23
C PHE A 374 -24.33 22.16 12.04
N ARG A 375 -24.52 23.46 12.25
CA ARG A 375 -23.65 24.26 13.12
C ARG A 375 -23.72 23.77 14.56
N PHE A 376 -24.93 23.56 15.10
CA PHE A 376 -25.13 23.03 16.45
C PHE A 376 -24.46 21.67 16.62
N ILE A 377 -24.66 20.76 15.66
CA ILE A 377 -24.07 19.43 15.62
C ILE A 377 -22.54 19.53 15.63
N ARG A 378 -21.95 20.36 14.78
CA ARG A 378 -20.50 20.55 14.69
C ARG A 378 -19.89 21.09 15.99
N GLU A 379 -20.57 22.03 16.65
CA GLU A 379 -20.13 22.63 17.92
C GLU A 379 -20.25 21.65 19.10
N ASN A 380 -21.15 20.67 19.02
CA ASN A 380 -21.37 19.65 20.06
C ASN A 380 -20.75 18.29 19.69
N LEU A 381 -19.96 18.21 18.62
CA LEU A 381 -19.18 17.03 18.29
C LEU A 381 -17.88 17.05 19.10
N VAL A 382 -17.67 16.01 19.89
CA VAL A 382 -16.41 15.73 20.56
C VAL A 382 -15.77 14.54 19.87
N LEU A 383 -14.60 14.80 19.30
CA LEU A 383 -13.68 13.80 18.79
C LEU A 383 -12.54 13.60 19.80
N PRO A 384 -11.82 12.46 19.72
CA PRO A 384 -10.71 12.19 20.63
C PRO A 384 -9.65 13.29 20.55
N HIS A 385 -9.04 13.67 21.68
CA HIS A 385 -8.00 14.71 21.74
C HIS A 385 -6.57 14.22 21.57
#